data_AF-A0A2Z2IZ77-F1
#
_entry.id   AF-A0A2Z2IZ77-F1
#
_cell.length_a   1.000
_cell.length_b   1.000
_cell.length_c   1.000
_cell.angle_alpha   90.00
_cell.angle_beta   90.00
_cell.angle_gamma   90.00
#
_symmetry.space_group_name_H-M   'P 1'
#
loop_
_entity.id
_entity.type
_entity.pdbx_description
1 polymer ?
#
loop_
_entity_poly.entity_id
_entity_poly.type
_entity_poly.pdbx_seq_one_letter_code
_entity_poly.pdbx_strand_id
1 'polypeptide(L)' 'MTTSAILLLILFIVVIWGGLVLSTVWLARTNDDVTGELGDAPGTDDETLSHRVH' A
#
# COMPACT_ATOMS: atom_id res chain seq x y z
N MET A 1 -32.57 -6.17 16.66
CA MET A 1 -31.35 -6.68 15.97
C MET A 1 -31.01 -8.04 16.56
N THR A 2 -30.69 -9.05 15.75
CA THR A 2 -30.31 -10.38 16.26
C THR A 2 -28.83 -10.40 16.66
N THR A 3 -28.46 -11.22 17.63
CA THR A 3 -27.05 -11.37 18.06
C THR A 3 -26.13 -11.74 16.90
N SER A 4 -26.60 -12.60 15.99
CA SER A 4 -25.88 -12.97 14.78
C SER A 4 -25.59 -11.77 13.87
N ALA A 5 -26.52 -10.84 13.72
CA ALA A 5 -26.32 -9.64 12.91
C ALA A 5 -25.25 -8.71 13.50
N ILE A 6 -25.19 -8.59 14.83
CA ILE A 6 -24.18 -7.77 15.51
C ILE A 6 -22.78 -8.39 15.33
N LEU A 7 -22.67 -9.72 15.46
CA LEU A 7 -21.40 -10.41 15.26
C LEU A 7 -20.87 -10.25 13.84
N LEU A 8 -21.75 -10.37 12.84
CA LEU A 8 -21.38 -10.17 11.44
C LEU A 8 -20.99 -8.72 11.15
N LEU A 9 -21.66 -7.74 11.77
CA LEU A 9 -21.29 -6.33 11.63
C LEU A 9 -19.90 -6.06 12.20
N ILE A 10 -19.57 -6.58 13.38
CA ILE A 10 -18.25 -6.42 14.00
C ILE A 10 -17.18 -7.08 13.12
N LEU A 11 -17.43 -8.30 12.65
CA LEU A 11 -16.51 -9.00 11.75
C LEU A 11 -16.25 -8.19 10.48
N PHE A 12 -17.30 -7.65 9.86
CA PHE A 12 -17.20 -6.81 8.68
C PHE A 12 -16.32 -5.57 8.93
N ILE A 13 -16.53 -4.87 10.05
CA ILE A 13 -15.73 -3.70 10.44
C ILE A 13 -14.27 -4.09 10.62
N VAL A 14 -14.00 -5.17 11.37
CA VAL A 14 -12.63 -5.63 11.64
C VAL A 14 -11.91 -6.04 10.35
N VAL A 15 -12.58 -6.75 9.45
CA VAL A 15 -11.97 -7.21 8.20
C VAL A 15 -11.67 -6.03 7.27
N ILE A 16 -12.62 -5.13 7.06
CA ILE A 16 -12.43 -4.00 6.13
C ILE A 16 -11.44 -2.99 6.71
N TRP A 17 -11.69 -2.50 7.92
CA TRP A 17 -10.84 -1.46 8.49
C TRP A 17 -9.48 -2.01 8.91
N GLY A 18 -9.43 -3.22 9.47
CA GLY A 18 -8.17 -3.89 9.78
C GLY A 18 -7.35 -4.19 8.53
N GLY A 19 -7.99 -4.72 7.48
CA GLY A 19 -7.34 -4.96 6.19
C GLY A 19 -6.84 -3.68 5.53
N LEU A 20 -7.64 -2.61 5.58
CA LEU A 20 -7.27 -1.31 5.03
C LEU A 20 -6.06 -0.73 5.78
N VAL A 21 -6.11 -0.66 7.12
CA VAL A 21 -4.98 -0.15 7.93
C VAL A 21 -3.72 -0.95 7.68
N LEU A 22 -3.81 -2.29 7.66
CA LEU A 22 -2.67 -3.15 7.38
C LEU A 22 -2.07 -2.86 6.00
N SER A 23 -2.92 -2.79 4.97
CA SER A 23 -2.50 -2.52 3.60
C SER A 23 -1.84 -1.15 3.46
N THR A 24 -2.39 -0.12 4.10
CA THR A 24 -1.81 1.23 4.11
C THR A 24 -0.47 1.26 4.83
N VAL A 25 -0.35 0.60 5.98
CA VAL A 25 0.93 0.53 6.73
C VAL A 25 1.99 -0.22 5.93
N TRP A 26 1.62 -1.29 5.23
CA TRP A 26 2.53 -2.00 4.34
C TRP A 26 2.97 -1.13 3.18
N LEU A 27 2.02 -0.51 2.47
CA LEU A 27 2.32 0.37 1.36
C LEU A 27 3.25 1.51 1.78
N ALA A 28 2.98 2.17 2.91
CA ALA A 28 3.82 3.26 3.42
C ALA A 28 5.22 2.83 3.85
N ARG A 29 5.45 1.53 4.03
CA ARG A 29 6.77 0.95 4.39
C ARG A 29 7.48 0.33 3.19
N THR A 30 6.81 0.23 2.05
CA THR A 30 7.44 -0.20 0.81
C THR A 30 8.38 0.90 0.34
N ASN A 31 9.60 0.52 -0.05
CA ASN A 31 10.55 1.45 -0.66
C ASN A 31 10.33 1.47 -2.18
N ASP A 32 9.92 2.61 -2.72
CA ASP A 32 9.61 2.78 -4.14
C ASP A 32 10.87 2.65 -5.03
N ASP A 33 12.07 2.93 -4.50
CA ASP A 33 13.34 2.87 -5.24
C ASP A 33 13.74 1.44 -5.65
N VAL A 34 13.20 0.44 -4.96
CA VAL A 34 13.56 -0.98 -5.14
C VAL A 34 12.35 -1.84 -5.47
N THR A 35 11.20 -1.23 -5.74
CA THR A 35 9.97 -1.96 -6.04
C THR A 35 9.31 -1.48 -7.33
N GLY A 36 8.64 -2.41 -8.01
CA GLY A 36 8.00 -2.13 -9.31
C GLY A 36 9.00 -1.91 -10.43
N GLU A 37 8.49 -1.44 -11.58
CA GLU A 37 9.29 -1.27 -12.80
C GLU A 37 10.35 -0.16 -12.65
N LEU A 38 10.11 0.84 -11.80
CA LEU A 38 11.07 1.92 -11.55
C LEU A 38 12.28 1.49 -10.73
N GLY A 39 12.19 0.40 -9.97
CA GLY A 39 13.34 -0.17 -9.27
C GLY A 39 14.25 -1.05 -10.15
N ASP A 40 13.71 -1.59 -11.26
CA ASP A 40 14.43 -2.52 -12.15
C ASP A 40 14.83 -1.89 -13.49
N ALA A 41 14.10 -0.89 -13.96
CA ALA A 41 14.34 -0.29 -15.27
C ALA A 41 15.65 0.54 -15.26
N PRO A 42 16.49 0.43 -16.31
CA PRO A 42 17.70 1.24 -16.40
C PRO A 42 17.36 2.72 -16.59
N GLY A 43 17.95 3.58 -15.76
CA GLY A 43 17.82 5.04 -15.87
C GLY A 43 16.55 5.62 -15.26
N THR A 44 15.89 4.89 -14.36
CA THR A 44 14.80 5.38 -13.50
C THR A 44 15.27 5.78 -12.11
N ASP A 45 16.58 5.72 -11.84
CA ASP A 45 17.19 6.26 -10.62
C ASP A 45 17.19 7.80 -10.58
N ASP A 46 17.23 8.34 -9.36
CA ASP A 46 17.19 9.78 -9.10
C ASP A 46 18.29 10.57 -9.84
N GLU A 47 19.49 10.02 -9.91
CA GLU A 47 20.62 10.65 -10.61
C GLU A 47 20.34 10.80 -12.11
N THR A 48 19.79 9.76 -12.73
CA THR A 48 19.46 9.76 -14.16
C THR A 48 18.24 10.66 -14.46
N LEU A 49 17.23 10.65 -13.61
CA LEU A 49 16.00 11.42 -13.82
C LEU A 49 16.19 12.92 -13.58
N SER A 50 16.93 13.29 -12.52
CA SER A 50 17.21 14.71 -12.21
C SER A 50 18.07 15.38 -13.28
N HIS A 51 18.96 14.64 -13.94
CA HIS A 51 19.83 15.16 -15.01
C HIS A 51 19.14 15.26 -16.39
N ARG A 52 17.99 14.59 -16.61
CA ARG A 52 17.25 14.66 -17.89
C ARG A 52 16.36 15.89 -18.07
N VAL A 53 16.14 16.67 -17.02
CA VAL A 53 15.20 17.82 -17.03
C VAL A 53 15.87 19.14 -17.46
N HIS A 54 17.16 19.10 -17.81
CA HIS A 54 17.89 20.22 -18.43
C HIS A 54 18.20 19.93 -19.91
#